data_AF-A0A961T9R6-F1
#
_entry.id   AF-A0A961T9R6-F1
#
_cell.length_a   1.000
_cell.length_b   1.000
_cell.length_c   1.000
_cell.angle_alpha   90.00
_cell.angle_beta   90.00
_cell.angle_gamma   90.00
#
_symmetry.space_group_name_H-M   'P 1'
#
loop_
_entity.id
_entity.type
_entity.pdbx_description
1 polymer ?
#
loop_
_entity_poly.entity_id
_entity_poly.type
_entity_poly.pdbx_seq_one_letter_code
_entity_poly.pdbx_strand_id
1 'polypeptide(L)'
;TFILDLVESMAQKRSPDSATRLDPKLRRSLGVGNSTGLGMAPFLVNHPALLNNWISAREQALARVRNLDSATPQQITLFADLFQHARRNAIQWHTDNAMQQQRIDTLNANLANVSDQMLRKLLTSPRPWNALYEWAEATLCAEGRELLAALLLEPHGELVDDLCQTMSADESSGFRIDGTMKVATMLAILRHVHGSMLDQDWSKPDAIARIWYYSAEKLEPRLGERFDEPLDAFEQPLSPARDAATMARDLSLCDGDSSLAEFLLAHPEHRHTARRAQLAARLPYAEIRDNTIAASMLPIDLLRCKLSFFGAQHFDPRSDRWIRINMFRGAPFPDELGQSDADFWPYAEAVAGG
;
A
#
# COMPACT_ATOMS: atom_id res chain seq x y z
N THR A 1 13.88 16.43 12.88
CA THR A 1 13.74 17.72 13.61
C THR A 1 14.88 18.63 13.20
N PHE A 2 14.62 19.58 12.28
CA PHE A 2 15.64 20.53 11.82
C PHE A 2 15.00 21.84 11.35
N ILE A 3 13.90 21.74 10.59
CA ILE A 3 13.25 22.91 9.99
C ILE A 3 12.61 23.81 11.06
N LEU A 4 11.89 23.25 12.04
CA LEU A 4 11.23 24.04 13.08
C LEU A 4 12.24 24.75 13.99
N ASP A 5 13.32 24.05 14.37
CA ASP A 5 14.38 24.63 15.19
C ASP A 5 15.12 25.74 14.42
N LEU A 6 15.28 25.59 13.09
CA LEU A 6 15.83 26.63 12.22
C LEU A 6 14.91 27.85 12.17
N VAL A 7 13.60 27.65 12.02
CA VAL A 7 12.60 28.74 12.04
C VAL A 7 12.64 29.50 13.36
N GLU A 8 12.65 28.80 14.49
CA GLU A 8 12.74 29.43 15.82
C GLU A 8 14.08 30.13 16.02
N SER A 9 15.20 29.55 15.56
CA SER A 9 16.52 30.18 15.61
C SER A 9 16.59 31.44 14.74
N MET A 10 16.00 31.43 13.55
CA MET A 10 15.91 32.60 12.67
C MET A 10 15.03 33.69 13.29
N ALA A 11 13.90 33.32 13.90
CA ALA A 11 13.05 34.26 14.64
C ALA A 11 13.82 34.91 15.80
N GLN A 12 14.54 34.12 16.60
CA GLN A 12 15.38 34.60 17.70
C GLN A 12 16.47 35.55 17.23
N LYS A 13 17.12 35.27 16.09
CA LYS A 13 18.14 36.17 15.51
C LYS A 13 17.55 37.49 15.01
N ARG A 14 16.33 37.46 14.48
CA ARG A 14 15.67 38.65 13.93
C ARG A 14 15.10 39.56 15.01
N SER A 15 14.60 38.99 16.11
CA SER A 15 13.97 39.76 17.19
C SER A 15 14.23 39.11 18.55
N PRO A 16 15.43 39.30 19.12
CA PRO A 16 15.85 38.57 20.33
C PRO A 16 14.93 38.75 21.54
N ASP A 17 14.33 39.93 21.67
CA ASP A 17 13.53 40.31 22.85
C ASP A 17 12.05 39.90 22.74
N SER A 18 11.57 39.53 21.54
CA SER A 18 10.15 39.25 21.29
C SER A 18 9.88 37.91 20.60
N ALA A 19 10.92 37.21 20.14
CA ALA A 19 10.76 35.88 19.55
C ALA A 19 10.24 34.88 20.60
N THR A 20 9.24 34.10 20.20
CA THR A 20 8.66 33.03 21.00
C THR A 20 8.86 31.68 20.30
N ARG A 21 8.85 30.61 21.09
CA ARG A 21 8.84 29.24 20.56
C ARG A 21 7.43 28.82 20.22
N LEU A 22 7.30 27.88 19.29
CA LEU A 22 6.03 27.24 19.01
C LEU A 22 5.56 26.46 20.24
N ASP A 23 4.27 26.54 20.53
CA ASP A 23 3.64 25.67 21.53
C ASP A 23 3.90 24.20 21.15
N PRO A 24 4.33 23.34 22.11
CA PRO A 24 4.65 21.95 21.80
C PRO A 24 3.54 21.17 21.08
N LYS A 25 2.25 21.43 21.39
CA LYS A 25 1.13 20.76 20.72
C LYS A 25 0.98 21.22 19.28
N LEU A 26 1.13 22.52 19.02
CA LEU A 26 1.14 23.06 17.65
C LEU A 26 2.34 22.51 16.87
N ARG A 27 3.49 22.39 17.54
CA ARG A 27 4.70 21.84 16.95
C ARG A 27 4.50 20.41 16.47
N ARG A 28 3.82 19.55 17.25
CA ARG A 28 3.47 18.18 16.87
C ARG A 28 2.49 18.11 15.70
N SER A 29 1.65 19.13 15.51
CA SER A 29 0.71 19.17 14.38
C SER A 29 1.40 19.33 13.01
N LEU A 30 2.68 19.71 13.01
CA LEU A 30 3.52 19.86 11.82
C LEU A 30 4.28 18.56 11.56
N GLY A 31 3.94 17.88 10.48
CA GLY A 31 4.69 16.72 10.00
C GLY A 31 5.61 17.07 8.83
N VAL A 32 6.32 16.07 8.32
CA VAL A 32 7.19 16.17 7.16
C VAL A 32 6.37 15.87 5.92
N GLY A 33 6.13 16.90 5.11
CA GLY A 33 5.52 16.74 3.79
C GLY A 33 6.52 16.15 2.80
N ASN A 34 6.11 15.11 2.06
CA ASN A 34 6.89 14.56 0.95
C ASN A 34 6.01 14.42 -0.29
N SER A 35 6.55 14.81 -1.45
CA SER A 35 5.93 14.60 -2.75
C SER A 35 6.57 13.37 -3.38
N THR A 36 5.85 12.26 -3.40
CA THR A 36 6.38 11.01 -3.95
C THR A 36 5.94 10.84 -5.40
N GLY A 37 6.93 10.68 -6.28
CA GLY A 37 6.74 10.39 -7.69
C GLY A 37 6.87 8.90 -8.04
N LEU A 38 6.94 8.62 -9.34
CA LEU A 38 6.87 7.28 -9.92
C LEU A 38 8.05 6.35 -9.58
N GLY A 39 9.20 6.89 -9.17
CA GLY A 39 10.41 6.10 -8.94
C GLY A 39 10.25 4.97 -7.91
N MET A 40 9.23 5.05 -7.05
CA MET A 40 8.92 4.03 -6.05
C MET A 40 7.97 2.91 -6.52
N ALA A 41 7.18 3.12 -7.58
CA ALA A 41 6.20 2.13 -8.04
C ALA A 41 6.84 0.81 -8.51
N PRO A 42 7.96 0.82 -9.27
CA PRO A 42 8.64 -0.40 -9.69
C PRO A 42 9.11 -1.30 -8.55
N PHE A 43 9.29 -0.74 -7.35
CA PHE A 43 9.69 -1.51 -6.17
C PHE A 43 8.70 -2.64 -5.87
N LEU A 44 7.39 -2.38 -5.96
CA LEU A 44 6.37 -3.39 -5.68
C LEU A 44 6.37 -4.52 -6.71
N VAL A 45 6.78 -4.24 -7.95
CA VAL A 45 6.92 -5.25 -9.00
C VAL A 45 8.23 -6.02 -8.82
N ASN A 46 9.34 -5.33 -8.52
CA ASN A 46 10.68 -5.92 -8.47
C ASN A 46 10.96 -6.72 -7.19
N HIS A 47 10.17 -6.54 -6.13
CA HIS A 47 10.34 -7.22 -4.84
C HIS A 47 9.09 -8.04 -4.44
N PRO A 48 8.73 -9.05 -5.24
CA PRO A 48 7.51 -9.82 -5.05
C PRO A 48 7.50 -10.61 -3.73
N ALA A 49 8.64 -11.13 -3.27
CA ALA A 49 8.67 -11.85 -2.00
C ALA A 49 8.52 -10.92 -0.80
N LEU A 50 9.15 -9.75 -0.86
CA LEU A 50 8.97 -8.71 0.16
C LEU A 50 7.53 -8.22 0.23
N LEU A 51 6.92 -7.90 -0.93
CA LEU A 51 5.51 -7.50 -1.00
C LEU A 51 4.61 -8.59 -0.41
N ASN A 52 4.88 -9.85 -0.76
CA ASN A 52 4.13 -10.96 -0.19
C ASN A 52 4.20 -10.97 1.34
N ASN A 53 5.39 -10.80 1.90
CA ASN A 53 5.60 -10.87 3.35
C ASN A 53 4.94 -9.71 4.08
N TRP A 54 4.94 -8.51 3.48
CA TRP A 54 4.23 -7.34 4.02
C TRP A 54 2.73 -7.58 4.11
N ILE A 55 2.12 -8.06 3.03
CA ILE A 55 0.68 -8.34 3.00
C ILE A 55 0.35 -9.54 3.89
N SER A 56 1.15 -10.60 3.86
CA SER A 56 0.95 -11.80 4.69
C SER A 56 0.99 -11.48 6.18
N ALA A 57 1.92 -10.63 6.63
CA ALA A 57 2.00 -10.18 8.01
C ALA A 57 0.72 -9.44 8.43
N ARG A 58 0.23 -8.50 7.59
CA ARG A 58 -1.03 -7.79 7.82
C ARG A 58 -2.23 -8.74 7.90
N GLU A 59 -2.36 -9.66 6.94
CA GLU A 59 -3.49 -10.62 6.90
C GLU A 59 -3.45 -11.58 8.09
N GLN A 60 -2.26 -12.03 8.49
CA GLN A 60 -2.09 -12.86 9.67
C GLN A 60 -2.44 -12.11 10.95
N ALA A 61 -2.05 -10.83 11.07
CA ALA A 61 -2.41 -9.98 12.21
C ALA A 61 -3.94 -9.86 12.33
N LEU A 62 -4.61 -9.55 11.22
CA LEU A 62 -6.07 -9.48 11.17
C LEU A 62 -6.72 -10.83 11.53
N ALA A 63 -6.21 -11.93 11.00
CA ALA A 63 -6.72 -13.27 11.31
C ALA A 63 -6.57 -13.61 12.80
N ARG A 64 -5.45 -13.25 13.44
CA ARG A 64 -5.24 -13.44 14.89
C ARG A 64 -6.25 -12.64 15.70
N VAL A 65 -6.40 -11.33 15.43
CA VAL A 65 -7.32 -10.44 16.16
C VAL A 65 -8.78 -10.88 15.98
N ARG A 66 -9.19 -11.18 14.74
CA ARG A 66 -10.55 -11.65 14.43
C ARG A 66 -10.87 -12.98 15.12
N ASN A 67 -9.86 -13.79 15.44
CA ASN A 67 -10.10 -15.09 16.06
C ASN A 67 -10.36 -15.03 17.57
N LEU A 68 -10.16 -13.88 18.23
CA LEU A 68 -10.39 -13.72 19.67
C LEU A 68 -11.87 -13.87 20.01
N ASP A 69 -12.17 -14.65 21.06
CA ASP A 69 -13.54 -14.93 21.47
C ASP A 69 -14.23 -13.75 22.18
N SER A 70 -13.44 -12.87 22.78
CA SER A 70 -13.90 -11.72 23.57
C SER A 70 -12.93 -10.54 23.47
N ALA A 71 -13.42 -9.34 23.77
CA ALA A 71 -12.62 -8.14 23.93
C ALA A 71 -12.68 -7.67 25.39
N THR A 72 -11.54 -7.27 25.94
CA THR A 72 -11.49 -6.68 27.29
C THR A 72 -12.06 -5.26 27.28
N PRO A 73 -12.58 -4.76 28.42
CA PRO A 73 -13.04 -3.38 28.53
C PRO A 73 -11.99 -2.36 28.08
N GLN A 74 -10.71 -2.60 28.40
CA GLN A 74 -9.60 -1.73 28.02
C GLN A 74 -9.42 -1.67 26.50
N GLN A 75 -9.46 -2.81 25.82
CA GLN A 75 -9.35 -2.85 24.35
C GLN A 75 -10.53 -2.17 23.66
N ILE A 76 -11.74 -2.35 24.19
CA ILE A 76 -12.96 -1.71 23.67
C ILE A 76 -12.86 -0.19 23.81
N THR A 77 -12.44 0.31 24.99
CA THR A 77 -12.25 1.74 25.23
C THR A 77 -11.18 2.32 24.30
N LEU A 78 -10.00 1.69 24.24
CA LEU A 78 -8.92 2.14 23.36
C LEU A 78 -9.36 2.20 21.90
N PHE A 79 -9.99 1.13 21.39
CA PHE A 79 -10.51 1.12 20.03
C PHE A 79 -11.51 2.26 19.78
N ALA A 80 -12.46 2.47 20.71
CA ALA A 80 -13.46 3.52 20.56
C ALA A 80 -12.83 4.92 20.53
N ASP A 81 -11.81 5.18 21.36
CA ASP A 81 -11.09 6.45 21.39
C ASP A 81 -10.33 6.69 20.07
N LEU A 82 -9.57 5.69 19.60
CA LEU A 82 -8.85 5.76 18.33
C LEU A 82 -9.79 5.91 17.13
N PHE A 83 -10.95 5.25 17.16
CA PHE A 83 -11.98 5.42 16.15
C PHE A 83 -12.50 6.85 16.09
N GLN A 84 -12.75 7.49 17.23
CA GLN A 84 -13.16 8.90 17.26
C GLN A 84 -12.06 9.84 16.75
N HIS A 85 -10.79 9.55 17.03
CA HIS A 85 -9.66 10.30 16.46
C HIS A 85 -9.57 10.15 14.94
N ALA A 86 -9.68 8.92 14.45
CA ALA A 86 -9.70 8.62 13.01
C ALA A 86 -10.85 9.34 12.29
N ARG A 87 -12.04 9.41 12.90
CA ARG A 87 -13.18 10.19 12.38
C ARG A 87 -12.85 11.67 12.24
N ARG A 88 -12.27 12.28 13.28
CA ARG A 88 -11.88 13.70 13.25
C ARG A 88 -10.79 13.95 12.21
N ASN A 89 -9.82 13.04 12.09
CA ASN A 89 -8.77 13.11 11.09
C ASN A 89 -9.34 13.09 9.66
N ALA A 90 -10.27 12.17 9.37
CA ALA A 90 -10.93 12.09 8.06
C ALA A 90 -11.73 13.36 7.71
N ILE A 91 -12.38 14.00 8.69
CA ILE A 91 -13.08 15.29 8.50
C ILE A 91 -12.11 16.42 8.16
N GLN A 92 -10.91 16.39 8.73
CA GLN A 92 -9.90 17.44 8.50
C GLN A 92 -9.09 17.23 7.22
N TRP A 93 -9.26 16.09 6.56
CA TRP A 93 -8.55 15.81 5.32
C TRP A 93 -9.21 16.52 4.15
N HIS A 94 -8.48 17.50 3.61
CA HIS A 94 -8.89 18.25 2.42
C HIS A 94 -7.91 18.01 1.27
N THR A 95 -8.44 17.96 0.05
CA THR A 95 -7.66 17.79 -1.17
C THR A 95 -8.27 18.62 -2.30
N ASP A 96 -7.42 19.11 -3.22
CA ASP A 96 -7.88 19.80 -4.43
C ASP A 96 -8.24 18.79 -5.55
N ASN A 97 -7.96 17.48 -5.35
CA ASN A 97 -8.25 16.44 -6.31
C ASN A 97 -9.71 15.97 -6.18
N ALA A 98 -10.52 16.20 -7.22
CA ALA A 98 -11.95 15.87 -7.19
C ALA A 98 -12.26 14.39 -6.90
N MET A 99 -11.48 13.47 -7.48
CA MET A 99 -11.68 12.03 -7.25
C MET A 99 -11.37 11.64 -5.81
N GLN A 100 -10.28 12.14 -5.24
CA GLN A 100 -9.92 11.87 -3.85
C GLN A 100 -10.90 12.57 -2.89
N GLN A 101 -11.36 13.78 -3.20
CA GLN A 101 -12.37 14.48 -2.39
C GLN A 101 -13.67 13.66 -2.33
N GLN A 102 -14.13 13.10 -3.46
CA GLN A 102 -15.30 12.22 -3.48
C GLN A 102 -15.10 10.96 -2.60
N ARG A 103 -13.90 10.37 -2.61
CA ARG A 103 -13.56 9.23 -1.73
C ARG A 103 -13.60 9.63 -0.26
N ILE A 104 -13.07 10.81 0.09
CA ILE A 104 -13.09 11.36 1.45
C ILE A 104 -14.53 11.66 1.91
N ASP A 105 -15.35 12.27 1.06
CA ASP A 105 -16.76 12.55 1.37
C ASP A 105 -17.54 11.25 1.65
N THR A 106 -17.30 10.23 0.83
CA THR A 106 -17.88 8.89 1.02
C THR A 106 -17.42 8.27 2.33
N LEU A 107 -16.12 8.35 2.64
CA LEU A 107 -15.56 7.90 3.91
C LEU A 107 -16.21 8.62 5.10
N ASN A 108 -16.30 9.95 5.06
CA ASN A 108 -16.91 10.75 6.12
C ASN A 108 -18.39 10.40 6.33
N ALA A 109 -19.15 10.23 5.25
CA ALA A 109 -20.55 9.78 5.34
C ALA A 109 -20.68 8.38 5.96
N ASN A 110 -19.78 7.45 5.58
CA ASN A 110 -19.75 6.10 6.13
C ASN A 110 -19.42 6.10 7.63
N LEU A 111 -18.41 6.86 8.03
CA LEU A 111 -17.98 7.00 9.42
C LEU A 111 -19.02 7.72 10.28
N ALA A 112 -19.77 8.67 9.73
CA ALA A 112 -20.85 9.37 10.42
C ALA A 112 -22.00 8.42 10.83
N ASN A 113 -22.24 7.37 10.04
CA ASN A 113 -23.29 6.38 10.30
C ASN A 113 -22.91 5.37 11.40
N VAL A 114 -21.67 5.40 11.89
CA VAL A 114 -21.23 4.52 12.98
C VAL A 114 -21.58 5.15 14.32
N SER A 115 -22.57 4.56 14.99
CA SER A 115 -23.01 5.00 16.32
C SER A 115 -22.28 4.24 17.43
N ASP A 116 -22.07 4.92 18.57
CA ASP A 116 -21.47 4.30 19.75
C ASP A 116 -22.28 3.10 20.25
N GLN A 117 -23.61 3.14 20.11
CA GLN A 117 -24.48 2.01 20.48
C GLN A 117 -24.23 0.79 19.58
N MET A 118 -24.08 1.00 18.28
CA MET A 118 -23.75 -0.07 17.33
C MET A 118 -22.38 -0.67 17.65
N LEU A 119 -21.35 0.17 17.86
CA LEU A 119 -20.02 -0.29 18.23
C LEU A 119 -20.05 -1.09 19.52
N ARG A 120 -20.71 -0.58 20.58
CA ARG A 120 -20.85 -1.30 21.85
C ARG A 120 -21.53 -2.65 21.67
N LYS A 121 -22.57 -2.74 20.84
CA LYS A 121 -23.26 -4.00 20.55
C LYS A 121 -22.33 -5.01 19.87
N LEU A 122 -21.56 -4.58 18.86
CA LEU A 122 -20.62 -5.46 18.15
C LEU A 122 -19.44 -5.88 19.03
N LEU A 123 -18.90 -4.94 19.81
CA LEU A 123 -17.73 -5.17 20.65
C LEU A 123 -18.03 -6.00 21.91
N THR A 124 -19.31 -6.25 22.20
CA THR A 124 -19.75 -7.12 23.31
C THR A 124 -20.38 -8.44 22.83
N SER A 125 -20.48 -8.66 21.51
CA SER A 125 -20.93 -9.94 20.96
C SER A 125 -19.80 -10.99 20.98
N PRO A 126 -20.12 -12.30 20.87
CA PRO A 126 -19.10 -13.33 20.66
C PRO A 126 -18.24 -13.01 19.44
N ARG A 127 -16.92 -13.21 19.56
CA ARG A 127 -15.94 -12.87 18.52
C ARG A 127 -16.08 -11.40 18.05
N PRO A 128 -15.96 -10.43 18.96
CA PRO A 128 -16.36 -9.05 18.72
C PRO A 128 -15.64 -8.39 17.55
N TRP A 129 -14.33 -8.65 17.41
CA TRP A 129 -13.52 -8.09 16.34
C TRP A 129 -13.88 -8.66 14.96
N ASN A 130 -14.26 -9.94 14.89
CA ASN A 130 -14.77 -10.52 13.65
C ASN A 130 -16.15 -9.97 13.28
N ALA A 131 -17.05 -9.84 14.26
CA ALA A 131 -18.37 -9.24 14.04
C ALA A 131 -18.24 -7.80 13.50
N LEU A 132 -17.30 -7.02 14.05
CA LEU A 132 -17.00 -5.68 13.58
C LEU A 132 -16.38 -5.67 12.18
N TYR A 133 -15.46 -6.58 11.88
CA TYR A 133 -14.86 -6.74 10.56
C TYR A 133 -15.91 -7.07 9.48
N GLU A 134 -16.75 -8.09 9.71
CA GLU A 134 -17.79 -8.52 8.78
C GLU A 134 -18.85 -7.44 8.54
N TRP A 135 -19.23 -6.72 9.61
CA TRP A 135 -20.12 -5.57 9.49
C TRP A 135 -19.52 -4.49 8.58
N ALA A 136 -18.23 -4.21 8.72
CA ALA A 136 -17.54 -3.19 7.93
C ALA A 136 -17.39 -3.59 6.47
N GLU A 137 -17.09 -4.86 6.21
CA GLU A 137 -17.07 -5.43 4.86
C GLU A 137 -18.44 -5.27 4.18
N ALA A 138 -19.54 -5.47 4.91
CA ALA A 138 -20.89 -5.31 4.38
C ALA A 138 -21.34 -3.84 4.21
N THR A 139 -20.81 -2.91 5.02
CA THR A 139 -21.42 -1.57 5.17
C THR A 139 -20.53 -0.41 4.70
N LEU A 140 -19.21 -0.52 4.87
CA LEU A 140 -18.27 0.56 4.58
C LEU A 140 -17.74 0.47 3.14
N CYS A 141 -17.33 1.61 2.60
CA CYS A 141 -16.53 1.73 1.39
C CYS A 141 -15.11 1.18 1.60
N ALA A 142 -14.33 1.02 0.52
CA ALA A 142 -12.97 0.49 0.59
C ALA A 142 -12.07 1.26 1.59
N GLU A 143 -12.08 2.60 1.55
CA GLU A 143 -11.30 3.43 2.49
C GLU A 143 -11.74 3.20 3.95
N GLY A 144 -13.04 3.03 4.20
CA GLY A 144 -13.58 2.79 5.53
C GLY A 144 -13.23 1.39 6.06
N ARG A 145 -13.25 0.38 5.19
CA ARG A 145 -12.81 -0.99 5.53
C ARG A 145 -11.33 -1.01 5.91
N GLU A 146 -10.50 -0.35 5.11
CA GLU A 146 -9.05 -0.28 5.35
C GLU A 146 -8.71 0.51 6.60
N LEU A 147 -9.39 1.63 6.85
CA LEU A 147 -9.25 2.39 8.09
C LEU A 147 -9.61 1.54 9.31
N LEU A 148 -10.72 0.82 9.25
CA LEU A 148 -11.15 -0.04 10.34
C LEU A 148 -10.19 -1.22 10.55
N ALA A 149 -9.71 -1.83 9.47
CA ALA A 149 -8.74 -2.92 9.53
C ALA A 149 -7.46 -2.48 10.26
N ALA A 150 -6.95 -1.28 10.01
CA ALA A 150 -5.83 -0.72 10.76
C ALA A 150 -6.18 -0.55 12.25
N LEU A 151 -7.31 0.10 12.56
CA LEU A 151 -7.75 0.34 13.93
C LEU A 151 -7.98 -0.94 14.76
N LEU A 152 -8.36 -2.06 14.12
CA LEU A 152 -8.55 -3.34 14.79
C LEU A 152 -7.24 -3.87 15.41
N LEU A 153 -6.09 -3.53 14.85
CA LEU A 153 -4.79 -4.04 15.30
C LEU A 153 -4.27 -3.29 16.53
N GLU A 154 -4.60 -2.00 16.66
CA GLU A 154 -4.03 -1.09 17.67
C GLU A 154 -4.17 -1.58 19.13
N PRO A 155 -5.30 -2.16 19.59
CA PRO A 155 -5.41 -2.65 20.96
C PRO A 155 -4.68 -3.98 21.23
N HIS A 156 -3.95 -4.52 20.24
CA HIS A 156 -3.49 -5.91 20.23
C HIS A 156 -2.00 -6.05 19.89
N GLY A 157 -1.15 -5.06 20.23
CA GLY A 157 0.30 -5.11 19.97
C GLY A 157 0.96 -6.43 20.43
N GLU A 158 0.63 -6.90 21.64
CA GLU A 158 1.12 -8.19 22.17
C GLU A 158 0.80 -9.41 21.28
N LEU A 159 -0.22 -9.33 20.43
CA LEU A 159 -0.67 -10.41 19.54
C LEU A 159 -0.10 -10.29 18.12
N VAL A 160 0.35 -9.10 17.71
CA VAL A 160 0.67 -8.82 16.29
C VAL A 160 2.08 -8.28 16.06
N ASP A 161 2.74 -7.70 17.05
CA ASP A 161 4.04 -7.03 16.86
C ASP A 161 5.18 -8.00 16.49
N ASP A 162 5.07 -9.28 16.86
CA ASP A 162 6.02 -10.32 16.44
C ASP A 162 6.06 -10.50 14.92
N LEU A 163 4.96 -10.21 14.22
CA LEU A 163 4.85 -10.36 12.77
C LEU A 163 5.72 -9.35 12.01
N CYS A 164 6.14 -8.25 12.64
CA CYS A 164 7.09 -7.31 12.04
C CYS A 164 8.41 -8.02 11.65
N GLN A 165 8.81 -9.06 12.40
CA GLN A 165 10.03 -9.82 12.13
C GLN A 165 9.91 -10.67 10.85
N THR A 166 8.70 -10.98 10.39
CA THR A 166 8.46 -11.80 9.19
C THR A 166 8.35 -10.98 7.91
N MET A 167 8.40 -9.64 7.99
CA MET A 167 8.20 -8.73 6.85
C MET A 167 9.43 -8.60 5.94
N SER A 168 10.59 -9.15 6.32
CA SER A 168 11.78 -9.19 5.47
C SER A 168 11.73 -10.36 4.49
N ALA A 169 12.47 -10.30 3.38
CA ALA A 169 12.55 -11.38 2.40
C ALA A 169 13.97 -11.56 1.87
N ASP A 170 14.39 -12.82 1.70
CA ASP A 170 15.54 -13.16 0.87
C ASP A 170 15.07 -13.39 -0.58
N GLU A 171 15.15 -12.33 -1.38
CA GLU A 171 14.75 -12.35 -2.80
C GLU A 171 15.62 -13.30 -3.66
N SER A 172 16.76 -13.78 -3.14
CA SER A 172 17.61 -14.75 -3.86
C SER A 172 17.11 -16.19 -3.75
N SER A 173 16.36 -16.51 -2.68
CA SER A 173 15.90 -17.86 -2.34
C SER A 173 14.99 -18.52 -3.39
N GLY A 174 14.34 -17.72 -4.25
CA GLY A 174 13.47 -18.16 -5.34
C GLY A 174 13.98 -17.86 -6.75
N PHE A 175 15.26 -17.47 -6.91
CA PHE A 175 15.75 -16.95 -8.19
C PHE A 175 15.94 -18.02 -9.29
N ARG A 176 16.18 -19.28 -8.91
CA ARG A 176 16.43 -20.35 -9.89
C ARG A 176 15.12 -20.84 -10.50
N ILE A 177 15.13 -20.99 -11.83
CA ILE A 177 14.01 -21.58 -12.56
C ILE A 177 14.11 -23.10 -12.44
N ASP A 178 13.05 -23.74 -11.98
CA ASP A 178 12.88 -25.18 -12.11
C ASP A 178 12.44 -25.52 -13.54
N GLY A 179 13.43 -25.82 -14.39
CA GLY A 179 13.19 -26.18 -15.79
C GLY A 179 12.56 -27.56 -15.99
N THR A 180 12.47 -28.40 -14.94
CA THR A 180 11.85 -29.73 -15.04
C THR A 180 10.32 -29.68 -14.99
N MET A 181 9.77 -28.54 -14.57
CA MET A 181 8.33 -28.28 -14.57
C MET A 181 7.73 -28.48 -15.96
N LYS A 182 6.58 -29.16 -16.03
CA LYS A 182 5.84 -29.32 -17.29
C LYS A 182 5.26 -28.01 -17.79
N VAL A 183 5.20 -27.84 -19.10
CA VAL A 183 4.51 -26.73 -19.78
C VAL A 183 3.06 -26.58 -19.28
N ALA A 184 2.32 -27.69 -19.17
CA ALA A 184 0.94 -27.67 -18.69
C ALA A 184 0.83 -27.13 -17.25
N THR A 185 1.78 -27.47 -16.37
CA THR A 185 1.82 -26.96 -14.99
C THR A 185 2.12 -25.47 -14.96
N MET A 186 3.07 -25.00 -15.77
CA MET A 186 3.38 -23.58 -15.88
C MET A 186 2.17 -22.78 -16.38
N LEU A 187 1.46 -23.27 -17.40
CA LEU A 187 0.25 -22.62 -17.91
C LEU A 187 -0.85 -22.54 -16.85
N ALA A 188 -1.01 -23.59 -16.04
CA ALA A 188 -1.94 -23.58 -14.90
C ALA A 188 -1.55 -22.55 -13.83
N ILE A 189 -0.26 -22.40 -13.54
CA ILE A 189 0.25 -21.36 -12.62
C ILE A 189 -0.08 -19.96 -13.15
N LEU A 190 0.23 -19.67 -14.42
CA LEU A 190 -0.07 -18.38 -15.03
C LEU A 190 -1.57 -18.07 -14.94
N ARG A 191 -2.42 -19.07 -15.23
CA ARG A 191 -3.89 -18.94 -15.14
C ARG A 191 -4.36 -18.69 -13.72
N HIS A 192 -3.76 -19.34 -12.72
CA HIS A 192 -4.10 -19.13 -11.32
C HIS A 192 -3.71 -17.73 -10.83
N VAL A 193 -2.52 -17.25 -11.20
CA VAL A 193 -1.98 -15.97 -10.73
C VAL A 193 -2.65 -14.78 -11.42
N HIS A 194 -2.78 -14.83 -12.76
CA HIS A 194 -3.24 -13.69 -13.56
C HIS A 194 -4.72 -13.77 -13.96
N GLY A 195 -5.37 -14.93 -13.81
CA GLY A 195 -6.81 -15.09 -14.06
C GLY A 195 -7.23 -14.61 -15.45
N SER A 196 -8.25 -13.76 -15.49
CA SER A 196 -8.83 -13.20 -16.72
C SER A 196 -7.92 -12.22 -17.46
N MET A 197 -6.85 -11.71 -16.84
CA MET A 197 -5.92 -10.80 -17.54
C MET A 197 -5.15 -11.50 -18.65
N LEU A 198 -5.01 -12.83 -18.59
CA LEU A 198 -4.42 -13.60 -19.69
C LEU A 198 -5.28 -13.54 -20.96
N ASP A 199 -6.59 -13.35 -20.82
CA ASP A 199 -7.55 -13.33 -21.93
C ASP A 199 -7.85 -11.89 -22.41
N GLN A 200 -7.22 -10.89 -21.80
CA GLN A 200 -7.36 -9.49 -22.21
C GLN A 200 -6.83 -9.30 -23.64
N ASP A 201 -7.52 -8.47 -24.41
CA ASP A 201 -7.05 -8.08 -25.74
C ASP A 201 -5.92 -7.04 -25.64
N TRP A 202 -4.69 -7.54 -25.57
CA TRP A 202 -3.46 -6.74 -25.51
C TRP A 202 -3.09 -6.04 -26.82
N SER A 203 -3.89 -6.21 -27.89
CA SER A 203 -3.71 -5.45 -29.13
C SER A 203 -4.34 -4.06 -29.08
N LYS A 204 -5.25 -3.82 -28.12
CA LYS A 204 -5.93 -2.53 -27.97
C LYS A 204 -4.97 -1.46 -27.45
N PRO A 205 -4.95 -0.26 -28.05
CA PRO A 205 -4.14 0.86 -27.55
C PRO A 205 -4.36 1.14 -26.07
N ASP A 206 -5.61 1.18 -25.60
CA ASP A 206 -5.92 1.44 -24.19
C ASP A 206 -5.34 0.39 -23.21
N ALA A 207 -5.17 -0.86 -23.66
CA ALA A 207 -4.63 -1.95 -22.86
C ALA A 207 -3.11 -1.85 -22.66
N ILE A 208 -2.41 -1.16 -23.56
CA ILE A 208 -0.95 -1.00 -23.55
C ILE A 208 -0.54 0.47 -23.66
N ALA A 209 -1.44 1.38 -23.28
CA ALA A 209 -1.29 2.82 -23.51
C ALA A 209 -0.04 3.41 -22.84
N ARG A 210 0.46 2.76 -21.80
CA ARG A 210 1.62 3.22 -21.05
C ARG A 210 2.83 2.32 -21.23
N ILE A 211 3.99 2.91 -20.97
CA ILE A 211 5.27 2.23 -21.03
C ILE A 211 6.16 2.68 -19.87
N TRP A 212 6.66 1.71 -19.11
CA TRP A 212 7.67 1.96 -18.10
C TRP A 212 9.04 1.98 -18.75
N TYR A 213 9.83 3.03 -18.52
CA TYR A 213 11.18 3.17 -19.05
C TYR A 213 12.13 3.79 -18.02
N TYR A 214 13.43 3.67 -18.21
CA TYR A 214 14.42 4.32 -17.35
C TYR A 214 14.93 5.60 -18.02
N SER A 215 14.78 6.75 -17.35
CA SER A 215 15.27 8.03 -17.87
C SER A 215 16.76 8.18 -17.57
N ALA A 216 17.59 8.32 -18.61
CA ALA A 216 19.01 8.59 -18.45
C ALA A 216 19.29 9.97 -17.81
N GLU A 217 18.45 10.97 -18.09
CA GLU A 217 18.61 12.33 -17.56
C GLU A 217 18.23 12.41 -16.07
N LYS A 218 17.13 11.76 -15.69
CA LYS A 218 16.61 11.82 -14.32
C LYS A 218 17.12 10.69 -13.42
N LEU A 219 17.78 9.68 -14.00
CA LEU A 219 18.30 8.50 -13.30
C LEU A 219 17.23 7.79 -12.45
N GLU A 220 16.01 7.73 -12.96
CA GLU A 220 14.89 7.08 -12.28
C GLU A 220 13.88 6.47 -13.27
N PRO A 221 13.10 5.46 -12.84
CA PRO A 221 12.00 4.93 -13.62
C PRO A 221 10.92 5.98 -13.88
N ARG A 222 10.40 6.00 -15.11
CA ARG A 222 9.32 6.88 -15.56
C ARG A 222 8.23 6.06 -16.26
N LEU A 223 7.05 6.65 -16.32
CA LEU A 223 5.90 6.13 -17.05
C LEU A 223 5.55 7.10 -18.17
N GLY A 224 5.72 6.65 -19.41
CA GLY A 224 5.41 7.41 -20.62
C GLY A 224 4.10 6.97 -21.24
N GLU A 225 3.56 7.82 -22.11
CA GLU A 225 2.52 7.43 -23.06
C GLU A 225 3.20 6.68 -24.22
N ARG A 226 2.84 5.41 -24.42
CA ARG A 226 3.54 4.51 -25.35
C ARG A 226 3.52 5.01 -26.78
N PHE A 227 2.45 5.67 -27.19
CA PHE A 227 2.21 6.06 -28.58
C PHE A 227 2.66 7.49 -28.91
N ASP A 228 3.11 8.26 -27.92
CA ASP A 228 3.54 9.65 -28.11
C ASP A 228 5.04 9.75 -28.42
N GLU A 229 5.84 8.80 -27.94
CA GLU A 229 7.29 8.79 -28.06
C GLU A 229 7.82 7.38 -28.39
N PRO A 230 8.93 7.25 -29.15
CA PRO A 230 9.51 5.96 -29.52
C PRO A 230 10.28 5.33 -28.35
N LEU A 231 9.55 4.87 -27.34
CA LEU A 231 10.10 4.40 -26.05
C LEU A 231 10.25 2.87 -25.96
N ASP A 232 9.75 2.09 -26.93
CA ASP A 232 9.71 0.62 -26.86
C ASP A 232 11.09 -0.02 -26.64
N ALA A 233 12.15 0.54 -27.21
CA ALA A 233 13.52 0.07 -27.02
C ALA A 233 14.04 0.23 -25.58
N PHE A 234 13.38 1.05 -24.75
CA PHE A 234 13.75 1.35 -23.38
C PHE A 234 12.77 0.75 -22.36
N GLU A 235 11.81 -0.06 -22.82
CA GLU A 235 10.80 -0.67 -21.97
C GLU A 235 11.43 -1.51 -20.85
N GLN A 236 10.95 -1.30 -19.63
CA GLN A 236 11.28 -2.09 -18.46
C GLN A 236 10.28 -3.24 -18.28
N PRO A 237 10.68 -4.38 -17.69
CA PRO A 237 9.82 -5.55 -17.46
C PRO A 237 8.86 -5.34 -16.27
N LEU A 238 8.05 -4.28 -16.35
CA LEU A 238 7.11 -3.83 -15.32
C LEU A 238 5.64 -4.02 -15.75
N SER A 239 5.43 -4.95 -16.67
CA SER A 239 4.14 -5.27 -17.30
C SER A 239 3.76 -6.74 -17.07
N PRO A 240 3.77 -7.24 -15.81
CA PRO A 240 3.72 -8.68 -15.51
C PRO A 240 2.52 -9.40 -16.12
N ALA A 241 1.34 -8.77 -16.14
CA ALA A 241 0.13 -9.36 -16.73
C ALA A 241 0.24 -9.54 -18.26
N ARG A 242 0.78 -8.55 -18.99
CA ARG A 242 0.99 -8.63 -20.44
C ARG A 242 2.04 -9.68 -20.77
N ASP A 243 3.14 -9.69 -20.02
CA ASP A 243 4.26 -10.58 -20.25
C ASP A 243 3.84 -12.04 -19.94
N ALA A 244 3.03 -12.25 -18.90
CA ALA A 244 2.37 -13.52 -18.59
C ALA A 244 1.40 -13.96 -19.70
N ALA A 245 0.57 -13.06 -20.22
CA ALA A 245 -0.35 -13.37 -21.33
C ALA A 245 0.42 -13.77 -22.60
N THR A 246 1.55 -13.10 -22.87
CA THR A 246 2.40 -13.44 -24.02
C THR A 246 3.03 -14.82 -23.85
N MET A 247 3.64 -15.09 -22.69
CA MET A 247 4.18 -16.42 -22.38
C MET A 247 3.10 -17.52 -22.42
N ALA A 248 1.89 -17.25 -21.91
CA ALA A 248 0.79 -18.20 -21.92
C ALA A 248 0.34 -18.56 -23.34
N ARG A 249 0.33 -17.59 -24.28
CA ARG A 249 0.05 -17.86 -25.70
C ARG A 249 1.09 -18.79 -26.30
N ASP A 250 2.37 -18.51 -26.09
CA ASP A 250 3.45 -19.32 -26.67
C ASP A 250 3.52 -20.73 -26.06
N LEU A 251 3.30 -20.85 -24.74
CA LEU A 251 3.16 -22.14 -24.08
C LEU A 251 1.99 -22.95 -24.62
N SER A 252 0.88 -22.32 -25.02
CA SER A 252 -0.29 -23.03 -25.53
C SER A 252 -0.09 -23.64 -26.92
N LEU A 253 0.98 -23.26 -27.61
CA LEU A 253 1.42 -23.85 -28.89
C LEU A 253 2.37 -25.04 -28.69
N CYS A 254 2.82 -25.29 -27.46
CA CYS A 254 3.76 -26.35 -27.11
C CYS A 254 3.02 -27.59 -26.59
N ASP A 255 3.70 -28.74 -26.62
CA ASP A 255 3.21 -29.94 -25.93
C ASP A 255 3.23 -29.72 -24.41
N GLY A 256 2.09 -29.99 -23.76
CA GLY A 256 1.90 -29.79 -22.33
C GLY A 256 2.80 -30.69 -21.46
N ASP A 257 3.25 -31.82 -22.00
CA ASP A 257 4.18 -32.74 -21.33
C ASP A 257 5.67 -32.38 -21.51
N SER A 258 6.00 -31.46 -22.42
CA SER A 258 7.36 -30.94 -22.56
C SER A 258 7.83 -30.20 -21.30
N SER A 259 9.14 -30.15 -21.13
CA SER A 259 9.76 -29.44 -20.01
C SER A 259 9.78 -27.92 -20.25
N LEU A 260 9.68 -27.15 -19.17
CA LEU A 260 9.86 -25.71 -19.20
C LEU A 260 11.27 -25.34 -19.69
N ALA A 261 12.28 -26.18 -19.43
CA ALA A 261 13.63 -25.99 -19.94
C ALA A 261 13.67 -25.98 -21.48
N GLU A 262 13.03 -26.95 -22.14
CA GLU A 262 12.92 -26.99 -23.60
C GLU A 262 12.21 -25.75 -24.15
N PHE A 263 11.10 -25.36 -23.52
CA PHE A 263 10.39 -24.13 -23.87
C PHE A 263 11.29 -22.89 -23.77
N LEU A 264 12.02 -22.71 -22.67
CA LEU A 264 12.87 -21.53 -22.44
C LEU A 264 14.19 -21.53 -23.23
N LEU A 265 14.55 -22.66 -23.84
CA LEU A 265 15.61 -22.71 -24.85
C LEU A 265 15.11 -22.17 -26.19
N ALA A 266 13.86 -22.48 -26.56
CA ALA A 266 13.22 -21.97 -27.77
C ALA A 266 12.75 -20.50 -27.63
N HIS A 267 12.27 -20.13 -26.44
CA HIS A 267 11.70 -18.81 -26.11
C HIS A 267 12.43 -18.16 -24.92
N PRO A 268 13.70 -17.75 -25.08
CA PRO A 268 14.50 -17.18 -24.00
C PRO A 268 13.95 -15.86 -23.43
N GLU A 269 13.13 -15.13 -24.18
CA GLU A 269 12.44 -13.91 -23.78
C GLU A 269 11.53 -14.11 -22.55
N HIS A 270 11.01 -15.32 -22.34
CA HIS A 270 10.08 -15.64 -21.26
C HIS A 270 10.73 -16.00 -19.92
N ARG A 271 12.06 -16.00 -19.83
CA ARG A 271 12.78 -16.41 -18.61
C ARG A 271 12.40 -15.59 -17.37
N HIS A 272 12.20 -14.29 -17.53
CA HIS A 272 11.79 -13.42 -16.41
C HIS A 272 10.39 -13.79 -15.92
N THR A 273 9.44 -13.93 -16.84
CA THR A 273 8.05 -14.32 -16.57
C THR A 273 7.97 -15.72 -15.95
N ALA A 274 8.74 -16.68 -16.45
CA ALA A 274 8.80 -18.03 -15.90
C ALA A 274 9.26 -18.05 -14.44
N ARG A 275 10.36 -17.34 -14.13
CA ARG A 275 10.86 -17.20 -12.74
C ARG A 275 9.80 -16.56 -11.84
N ARG A 276 9.20 -15.47 -12.30
CA ARG A 276 8.18 -14.72 -11.56
C ARG A 276 6.95 -15.59 -11.27
N ALA A 277 6.47 -16.34 -12.26
CA ALA A 277 5.33 -17.25 -12.12
C ALA A 277 5.60 -18.36 -11.09
N GLN A 278 6.78 -19.00 -11.13
CA GLN A 278 7.15 -20.02 -10.14
C GLN A 278 7.23 -19.47 -8.71
N LEU A 279 7.67 -18.21 -8.56
CA LEU A 279 7.69 -17.53 -7.27
C LEU A 279 6.27 -17.19 -6.79
N ALA A 280 5.45 -16.59 -7.66
CA ALA A 280 4.06 -16.23 -7.36
C ALA A 280 3.17 -17.46 -7.05
N ALA A 281 3.51 -18.64 -7.59
CA ALA A 281 2.84 -19.89 -7.24
C ALA A 281 2.95 -20.28 -5.77
N ARG A 282 3.97 -19.78 -5.06
CA ARG A 282 4.25 -20.09 -3.65
C ARG A 282 3.93 -18.93 -2.70
N LEU A 283 3.71 -17.75 -3.25
CA LEU A 283 3.59 -16.49 -2.52
C LEU A 283 2.28 -15.79 -2.96
N PRO A 284 1.17 -15.97 -2.23
CA PRO A 284 -0.17 -15.55 -2.67
C PRO A 284 -0.29 -14.05 -3.01
N TYR A 285 0.52 -13.21 -2.37
CA TYR A 285 0.50 -11.76 -2.50
C TYR A 285 1.73 -11.20 -3.24
N ALA A 286 2.46 -12.04 -3.99
CA ALA A 286 3.66 -11.64 -4.73
C ALA A 286 3.39 -10.84 -6.02
N GLU A 287 2.14 -10.75 -6.46
CA GLU A 287 1.79 -10.20 -7.77
C GLU A 287 0.72 -9.10 -7.68
N ILE A 288 0.91 -8.03 -8.47
CA ILE A 288 -0.12 -7.03 -8.70
C ILE A 288 -1.06 -7.60 -9.75
N ARG A 289 -2.29 -7.92 -9.34
CA ARG A 289 -3.31 -8.52 -10.21
C ARG A 289 -4.13 -7.47 -10.96
N ASP A 290 -3.43 -6.56 -11.65
CA ASP A 290 -4.02 -5.51 -12.48
C ASP A 290 -3.11 -5.17 -13.67
N ASN A 291 -3.64 -4.45 -14.66
CA ASN A 291 -2.89 -4.00 -15.82
C ASN A 291 -2.08 -2.73 -15.50
N THR A 292 -0.80 -2.92 -15.20
CA THR A 292 0.16 -1.86 -14.84
C THR A 292 0.56 -0.91 -15.98
N ILE A 293 0.00 -1.11 -17.19
CA ILE A 293 0.25 -0.28 -18.37
C ILE A 293 -1.04 0.15 -19.10
N ALA A 294 -2.22 -0.08 -18.52
CA ALA A 294 -3.49 0.40 -19.07
C ALA A 294 -3.56 1.94 -19.08
N ALA A 295 -4.38 2.51 -19.96
CA ALA A 295 -4.74 3.93 -19.94
C ALA A 295 -5.43 4.34 -18.62
N SER A 296 -6.21 3.43 -18.03
CA SER A 296 -6.96 3.66 -16.80
C SER A 296 -6.15 3.49 -15.52
N MET A 297 -4.94 2.93 -15.59
CA MET A 297 -4.14 2.65 -14.39
C MET A 297 -3.80 3.95 -13.64
N LEU A 298 -3.66 3.89 -12.32
CA LEU A 298 -3.30 5.05 -11.50
C LEU A 298 -2.03 4.69 -10.72
N PRO A 299 -0.84 5.13 -11.16
CA PRO A 299 0.41 4.84 -10.46
C PRO A 299 0.39 5.24 -8.98
N ILE A 300 -0.38 6.27 -8.63
CA ILE A 300 -0.59 6.70 -7.25
C ILE A 300 -1.15 5.59 -6.35
N ASP A 301 -1.93 4.63 -6.86
CA ASP A 301 -2.46 3.53 -6.05
C ASP A 301 -1.33 2.56 -5.62
N LEU A 302 -0.35 2.32 -6.50
CA LEU A 302 0.88 1.59 -6.14
C LEU A 302 1.69 2.34 -5.07
N LEU A 303 1.81 3.66 -5.22
CA LEU A 303 2.52 4.49 -4.25
C LEU A 303 1.85 4.46 -2.88
N ARG A 304 0.51 4.57 -2.84
CA ARG A 304 -0.29 4.50 -1.61
C ARG A 304 -0.06 3.18 -0.87
N CYS A 305 -0.11 2.06 -1.59
CA CYS A 305 0.14 0.73 -1.02
C CYS A 305 1.54 0.65 -0.38
N LYS A 306 2.59 1.08 -1.07
CA LYS A 306 3.94 1.03 -0.49
C LYS A 306 4.10 1.95 0.71
N LEU A 307 3.64 3.18 0.58
CA LEU A 307 3.86 4.24 1.56
C LEU A 307 3.03 4.03 2.84
N SER A 308 1.92 3.30 2.78
CA SER A 308 1.15 2.95 3.99
C SER A 308 1.97 2.09 4.96
N PHE A 309 2.84 1.21 4.45
CA PHE A 309 3.79 0.44 5.29
C PHE A 309 4.88 1.29 5.94
N PHE A 310 5.07 2.54 5.48
CA PHE A 310 6.03 3.48 6.07
C PHE A 310 5.37 4.50 7.01
N GLY A 311 4.09 4.31 7.35
CA GLY A 311 3.35 5.21 8.22
C GLY A 311 3.03 6.57 7.59
N ALA A 312 3.01 6.64 6.26
CA ALA A 312 2.56 7.84 5.55
C ALA A 312 1.05 8.04 5.72
N GLN A 313 0.64 9.30 5.87
CA GLN A 313 -0.74 9.71 6.06
C GLN A 313 -1.13 10.81 5.05
N HIS A 314 -2.43 11.11 4.95
CA HIS A 314 -2.98 12.19 4.10
C HIS A 314 -2.48 12.14 2.65
N PHE A 315 -2.77 11.02 1.99
CA PHE A 315 -2.44 10.74 0.60
C PHE A 315 -3.19 11.68 -0.37
N ASP A 316 -2.63 12.85 -0.65
CA ASP A 316 -3.24 13.90 -1.46
C ASP A 316 -2.70 13.91 -2.91
N PRO A 317 -3.43 13.37 -3.90
CA PRO A 317 -2.97 13.31 -5.28
C PRO A 317 -2.89 14.70 -5.88
N ARG A 318 -1.78 15.00 -6.54
CA ARG A 318 -1.61 16.27 -7.27
C ARG A 318 -1.58 16.08 -8.78
N SER A 319 -1.36 14.85 -9.23
CA SER A 319 -1.82 14.33 -10.51
C SER A 319 -2.11 12.84 -10.37
N ASP A 320 -2.41 12.18 -11.48
CA ASP A 320 -2.42 10.72 -11.63
C ASP A 320 -1.08 10.02 -11.36
N ARG A 321 0.05 10.74 -11.37
CA ARG A 321 1.43 10.22 -11.33
C ARG A 321 2.20 10.57 -10.06
N TRP A 322 1.73 11.52 -9.25
CA TRP A 322 2.39 11.88 -8.01
C TRP A 322 1.42 12.28 -6.90
N ILE A 323 1.82 11.95 -5.67
CA ILE A 323 1.00 12.10 -4.47
C ILE A 323 1.80 12.79 -3.37
N ARG A 324 1.16 13.73 -2.68
CA ARG A 324 1.69 14.30 -1.45
C ARG A 324 1.28 13.42 -0.27
N ILE A 325 2.20 13.26 0.65
CA ILE A 325 1.99 12.56 1.90
C ILE A 325 2.51 13.40 3.06
N ASN A 326 2.07 13.04 4.25
CA ASN A 326 2.58 13.57 5.50
C ASN A 326 3.15 12.41 6.34
N MET A 327 4.35 12.59 6.88
CA MET A 327 4.99 11.65 7.81
C MET A 327 5.24 12.34 9.15
N PHE A 328 5.22 11.58 10.24
CA PHE A 328 5.54 12.06 11.59
C PHE A 328 4.64 13.20 12.12
N ARG A 329 3.47 13.44 11.51
CA ARG A 329 2.47 14.37 12.06
C ARG A 329 1.90 13.79 13.35
N GLY A 330 2.02 14.52 14.46
CA GLY A 330 1.60 14.08 15.78
C GLY A 330 2.71 13.41 16.59
N ALA A 331 3.83 13.03 15.95
CA ALA A 331 4.93 12.32 16.58
C ALA A 331 5.60 13.17 17.68
N PRO A 332 6.07 12.55 18.77
CA PRO A 332 6.84 13.24 19.81
C PRO A 332 8.18 13.73 19.25
N PHE A 333 8.65 14.85 19.79
CA PHE A 333 10.01 15.34 19.56
C PHE A 333 11.03 14.60 20.44
N PRO A 334 12.34 14.66 20.09
CA PRO A 334 13.38 13.92 20.84
C PRO A 334 13.40 14.17 22.35
N ASP A 335 13.08 15.39 22.79
CA ASP A 335 12.98 15.78 24.20
C ASP A 335 11.71 15.28 24.91
N GLU A 336 10.76 14.74 24.15
CA GLU A 336 9.47 14.22 24.62
C GLU A 336 9.44 12.68 24.68
N LEU A 337 10.37 11.99 24.01
CA LEU A 337 10.39 10.53 23.89
C LEU A 337 10.43 9.78 25.24
N GLY A 338 10.94 10.41 26.30
CA GLY A 338 10.98 9.81 27.64
C GLY A 338 9.76 10.10 28.52
N GLN A 339 8.77 10.86 28.04
CA GLN A 339 7.71 11.43 28.87
C GLN A 339 6.39 10.66 28.82
N SER A 340 6.14 9.88 27.77
CA SER A 340 4.96 9.03 27.65
C SER A 340 5.14 7.95 26.59
N ASP A 341 4.31 6.90 26.67
CA ASP A 341 4.03 6.04 25.52
C ASP A 341 3.43 6.91 24.41
N ALA A 342 4.05 6.85 23.22
CA ALA A 342 3.69 7.68 22.09
C ALA A 342 3.18 6.85 20.92
N ASP A 343 2.92 5.55 21.09
CA ASP A 343 2.61 4.64 19.98
C ASP A 343 1.37 5.10 19.17
N PHE A 344 0.42 5.77 19.81
CA PHE A 344 -0.79 6.32 19.18
C PHE A 344 -0.63 7.73 18.60
N TRP A 345 0.61 8.23 18.42
CA TRP A 345 0.88 9.52 17.79
C TRP A 345 0.22 9.74 16.41
N PRO A 346 0.03 8.72 15.54
CA PRO A 346 -0.65 8.90 14.25
C PRO A 346 -2.13 9.30 14.41
N TYR A 347 -2.71 9.05 15.58
CA TYR A 347 -4.09 9.35 15.95
C TYR A 347 -4.19 10.56 16.90
N ALA A 348 -3.12 11.34 17.07
CA ALA A 348 -3.12 12.48 17.98
C ALA A 348 -4.23 13.49 17.63
N GLU A 349 -4.83 14.11 18.65
CA GLU A 349 -5.81 15.17 18.44
C GLU A 349 -5.18 16.31 17.65
N ALA A 350 -5.84 16.68 16.56
CA ALA A 350 -5.55 17.94 15.91
C ALA A 350 -5.88 19.07 16.88
N VAL A 351 -4.88 19.91 17.15
CA VAL A 351 -5.09 21.15 17.90
C VAL A 351 -6.16 21.95 17.15
N ALA A 352 -7.29 22.20 17.80
CA ALA A 352 -8.30 23.10 17.26
C ALA A 352 -7.61 24.43 16.95
N GLY A 353 -7.59 24.81 15.66
CA GLY A 353 -7.10 26.12 15.26
C GLY A 353 -7.96 27.17 15.95
N GLY A 354 -7.32 28.03 16.75
CA GLY A 354 -7.92 29.25 17.27
C GLY A 354 -8.13 30.30 16.19
#